data_AF-A0A7D8IX25-F1
#
_entry.id   AF-A0A7D8IX25-F1
#
_cell.length_a   1.000
_cell.length_b   1.000
_cell.length_c   1.000
_cell.angle_alpha   90.00
_cell.angle_beta   90.00
_cell.angle_gamma   90.00
#
_symmetry.space_group_name_H-M   'P 1'
#
loop_
_entity.id
_entity.type
_entity.pdbx_description
1 polymer ?
#
loop_
_entity_poly.entity_id
_entity_poly.type
_entity_poly.pdbx_seq_one_letter_code
_entity_poly.pdbx_strand_id
1 'polypeptide(L)'
;MSSWKIAAAQYAPLNASPAEHVAHHLEYIELAARQQCELLVFPSLSLLGCDERNKSLPAPPDEALLQPLTHAADTHHMTIIVGMPVEHNCRFVKGIAIFAPWLTSPLMFHKSHGACIARQRSAINVVDEQPEGGDIDPSFTLFTTSQCLNEPELHASTSRLQRFSHKYALAVLMANACGSSAEVA
;
A
#
# COMPACT_ATOMS: atom_id res chain seq x y z
N MET A 1 3.77 26.86 0.31
CA MET A 1 2.82 25.71 0.41
C MET A 1 3.63 24.52 0.88
N SER A 2 3.19 23.78 1.91
CA SER A 2 3.89 22.55 2.31
C SER A 2 3.78 21.52 1.19
N SER A 3 4.92 21.04 0.70
CA SER A 3 4.96 19.93 -0.25
C SER A 3 4.46 18.67 0.45
N TRP A 4 3.52 17.96 -0.19
CA TRP A 4 3.07 16.66 0.29
C TRP A 4 4.17 15.65 -0.04
N LYS A 5 4.78 15.06 0.98
CA LYS A 5 5.83 14.06 0.79
C LYS A 5 5.24 12.67 0.94
N ILE A 6 5.42 11.85 -0.08
CA ILE A 6 4.96 10.48 -0.12
C ILE A 6 6.15 9.56 -0.39
N ALA A 7 6.08 8.32 0.05
CA ALA A 7 7.14 7.34 -0.13
C ALA A 7 6.57 5.97 -0.50
N ALA A 8 7.33 5.23 -1.29
CA ALA A 8 7.11 3.81 -1.55
C ALA A 8 8.28 3.01 -1.00
N ALA A 9 7.98 2.01 -0.18
CA ALA A 9 9.00 1.08 0.29
C ALA A 9 9.35 0.08 -0.81
N GLN A 10 10.64 -0.23 -0.90
CA GLN A 10 11.18 -1.20 -1.82
C GLN A 10 12.29 -1.99 -1.14
N TYR A 11 12.12 -3.31 -1.12
CA TYR A 11 13.08 -4.27 -0.58
C TYR A 11 12.80 -5.65 -1.14
N ALA A 12 13.86 -6.47 -1.20
CA ALA A 12 13.75 -7.85 -1.65
C ALA A 12 12.86 -8.68 -0.71
N PRO A 13 12.09 -9.65 -1.24
CA PRO A 13 11.34 -10.61 -0.44
C PRO A 13 12.18 -11.21 0.68
N LEU A 14 11.69 -11.12 1.93
CA LEU A 14 12.33 -11.71 3.10
C LEU A 14 11.58 -12.96 3.53
N ASN A 15 12.31 -14.04 3.83
CA ASN A 15 11.73 -15.19 4.50
C ASN A 15 11.90 -14.99 6.02
N ALA A 16 10.90 -14.42 6.66
CA ALA A 16 10.93 -14.06 8.07
C ALA A 16 9.60 -14.37 8.76
N SER A 17 9.58 -14.31 10.10
CA SER A 17 8.35 -14.42 10.87
C SER A 17 7.48 -13.17 10.73
N PRO A 18 6.17 -13.25 11.02
CA PRO A 18 5.29 -12.08 11.01
C PRO A 18 5.78 -10.92 11.90
N ALA A 19 6.37 -11.22 13.06
CA ALA A 19 6.91 -10.21 13.97
C ALA A 19 8.13 -9.49 13.37
N GLU A 20 9.01 -10.22 12.69
CA GLU A 20 10.17 -9.65 12.00
C GLU A 20 9.73 -8.79 10.80
N HIS A 21 8.68 -9.18 10.08
CA HIS A 21 8.11 -8.33 9.04
C HIS A 21 7.59 -7.01 9.62
N VAL A 22 6.88 -7.04 10.75
CA VAL A 22 6.41 -5.82 11.42
C VAL A 22 7.60 -4.95 11.85
N ALA A 23 8.63 -5.53 12.47
CA ALA A 23 9.84 -4.80 12.85
C ALA A 23 10.50 -4.12 11.64
N HIS A 24 10.60 -4.82 10.51
CA HIS A 24 11.15 -4.25 9.28
C HIS A 24 10.30 -3.10 8.73
N HIS A 25 8.98 -3.18 8.83
CA HIS A 25 8.11 -2.07 8.44
C HIS A 25 8.34 -0.85 9.33
N LEU A 26 8.51 -1.03 10.64
CA LEU A 26 8.80 0.05 11.57
C LEU A 26 10.11 0.77 11.24
N GLU A 27 11.14 0.05 10.81
CA GLU A 27 12.39 0.65 10.33
C GLU A 27 12.16 1.59 9.13
N TYR A 28 11.37 1.14 8.14
CA TYR A 28 11.02 1.97 6.98
C TYR A 28 10.13 3.16 7.35
N ILE A 29 9.19 2.99 8.27
CA ILE A 29 8.35 4.06 8.79
C ILE A 29 9.20 5.14 9.46
N GLU A 30 10.17 4.74 10.27
CA GLU A 30 11.09 5.65 10.94
C GLU A 30 11.96 6.43 9.92
N LEU A 31 12.44 5.76 8.87
CA LEU A 31 13.16 6.41 7.78
C LEU A 31 12.29 7.42 7.03
N ALA A 32 11.03 7.06 6.71
CA ALA A 32 10.08 7.95 6.05
C ALA A 32 9.70 9.14 6.95
N ALA A 33 9.56 8.92 8.25
CA ALA A 33 9.27 9.97 9.23
C ALA A 33 10.40 11.00 9.31
N ARG A 34 11.67 10.56 9.27
CA ARG A 34 12.84 11.47 9.19
C ARG A 34 12.84 12.34 7.94
N GLN A 35 12.24 11.86 6.85
CA GLN A 35 12.06 12.63 5.61
C GLN A 35 10.78 13.48 5.64
N GLN A 36 9.98 13.41 6.70
CA GLN A 36 8.68 14.07 6.87
C GLN A 36 7.65 13.60 5.84
N CYS A 37 7.68 12.31 5.47
CA CYS A 37 6.64 11.72 4.64
C CYS A 37 5.32 11.63 5.39
N GLU A 38 4.24 11.99 4.72
CA GLU A 38 2.87 11.91 5.25
C GLU A 38 2.16 10.62 4.79
N LEU A 39 2.75 9.90 3.82
CA LEU A 39 2.26 8.64 3.28
C LEU A 39 3.43 7.69 2.99
N LEU A 40 3.30 6.44 3.41
CA LEU A 40 4.22 5.35 3.06
C LEU A 40 3.44 4.15 2.56
N VAL A 41 3.76 3.69 1.35
CA VAL A 41 3.12 2.53 0.71
C VAL A 41 4.12 1.39 0.64
N PHE A 42 3.73 0.21 1.14
CA PHE A 42 4.52 -1.00 1.05
C PHE A 42 4.06 -1.91 -0.10
N PRO A 43 4.94 -2.80 -0.59
CA PRO A 43 4.62 -3.77 -1.63
C PRO A 43 3.49 -4.74 -1.30
N SER A 44 3.04 -5.49 -2.30
CA SER A 44 2.04 -6.55 -2.11
C SER A 44 2.56 -7.65 -1.18
N LEU A 45 1.69 -8.12 -0.28
CA LEU A 45 2.00 -9.14 0.74
C LEU A 45 3.27 -8.84 1.58
N SER A 46 3.57 -7.56 1.81
CA SER A 46 4.73 -7.11 2.57
C SER A 46 4.84 -7.74 3.97
N LEU A 47 3.72 -7.98 4.65
CA LEU A 47 3.70 -8.65 5.97
C LEU A 47 3.87 -10.17 5.93
N LEU A 48 3.93 -10.76 4.72
CA LEU A 48 4.26 -12.17 4.48
C LEU A 48 5.54 -12.33 3.64
N GLY A 49 6.35 -11.28 3.53
CA GLY A 49 7.60 -11.32 2.78
C GLY A 49 7.45 -11.25 1.27
N CYS A 50 6.31 -10.76 0.76
CA CYS A 50 6.03 -10.61 -0.68
C CYS A 50 6.06 -11.94 -1.46
N ASP A 51 5.82 -13.08 -0.79
CA ASP A 51 5.78 -14.39 -1.46
C ASP A 51 4.43 -14.65 -2.14
N GLU A 52 4.39 -14.37 -3.44
CA GLU A 52 3.20 -14.54 -4.29
C GLU A 52 3.01 -15.97 -4.82
N ARG A 53 3.87 -16.93 -4.44
CA ARG A 53 3.83 -18.32 -4.98
C ARG A 53 2.76 -19.19 -4.34
N ASN A 54 2.32 -18.84 -3.12
CA ASN A 54 1.35 -19.63 -2.38
C ASN A 54 -0.08 -19.38 -2.90
N LYS A 55 -0.72 -20.44 -3.39
CA LYS A 55 -2.12 -20.38 -3.88
C LYS A 55 -3.14 -20.18 -2.75
N SER A 56 -2.82 -20.63 -1.54
CA SER A 56 -3.62 -20.42 -0.34
C SER A 56 -2.84 -19.54 0.60
N LEU A 57 -3.37 -18.36 0.89
CA LEU A 57 -2.75 -17.45 1.84
C LEU A 57 -3.04 -17.91 3.28
N PRO A 58 -2.12 -17.66 4.22
CA PRO A 58 -2.38 -17.86 5.64
C PRO A 58 -3.39 -16.83 6.16
N ALA A 59 -3.82 -17.02 7.40
CA ALA A 59 -4.62 -16.02 8.11
C ALA A 59 -3.87 -14.68 8.23
N PRO A 60 -4.60 -13.55 8.26
CA PRO A 60 -4.00 -12.24 8.58
C PRO A 60 -3.27 -12.29 9.93
N PRO A 61 -2.16 -11.55 10.07
CA PRO A 61 -1.57 -11.27 11.37
C PRO A 61 -2.61 -10.74 12.36
N ASP A 62 -2.55 -11.23 13.59
CA ASP A 62 -3.46 -10.82 14.66
C ASP A 62 -3.31 -9.32 14.97
N GLU A 63 -4.37 -8.72 15.51
CA GLU A 63 -4.42 -7.30 15.84
C GLU A 63 -3.27 -6.85 16.76
N ALA A 64 -2.84 -7.72 17.69
CA ALA A 64 -1.70 -7.45 18.57
C ALA A 64 -0.37 -7.26 17.81
N LEU A 65 -0.17 -7.98 16.70
CA LEU A 65 1.01 -7.80 15.84
C LEU A 65 0.92 -6.53 15.00
N LEU A 66 -0.29 -6.05 14.71
CA LEU A 66 -0.52 -4.84 13.91
C LEU A 66 -0.55 -3.56 14.77
N GLN A 67 -0.75 -3.68 16.08
CA GLN A 67 -0.79 -2.54 17.00
C GLN A 67 0.44 -1.62 16.90
N PRO A 68 1.68 -2.11 16.77
CA PRO A 68 2.85 -1.25 16.59
C PRO A 68 2.76 -0.34 15.35
N LEU A 69 2.19 -0.84 14.25
CA LEU A 69 2.00 -0.05 13.02
C LEU A 69 0.93 1.03 13.20
N THR A 70 -0.13 0.72 13.94
CA THR A 70 -1.17 1.69 14.32
C THR A 70 -0.57 2.82 15.17
N HIS A 71 0.24 2.46 16.17
CA HIS A 71 0.92 3.42 17.02
C HIS A 71 1.92 4.29 16.23
N ALA A 72 2.65 3.70 15.28
CA ALA A 72 3.58 4.43 14.44
C ALA A 72 2.87 5.42 13.49
N ALA A 73 1.73 5.03 12.92
CA ALA A 73 0.90 5.92 12.09
C ALA A 73 0.48 7.17 12.87
N ASP A 74 -0.04 6.99 14.09
CA ASP A 74 -0.42 8.08 15.00
C ASP A 74 0.78 8.95 15.39
N THR A 75 1.84 8.31 15.90
CA THR A 75 3.06 8.99 16.38
C THR A 75 3.69 9.89 15.31
N HIS A 76 3.82 9.38 14.08
CA HIS A 76 4.47 10.12 12.99
C HIS A 76 3.49 10.92 12.12
N HIS A 77 2.19 10.91 12.45
CA HIS A 77 1.14 11.55 11.67
C HIS A 77 1.17 11.11 10.19
N MET A 78 1.40 9.81 9.96
CA MET A 78 1.65 9.23 8.65
C MET A 78 0.57 8.21 8.30
N THR A 79 0.08 8.25 7.06
CA THR A 79 -0.74 7.16 6.51
C THR A 79 0.18 6.05 6.02
N ILE A 80 -0.06 4.82 6.48
CA ILE A 80 0.75 3.66 6.13
C ILE A 80 -0.15 2.63 5.45
N ILE A 81 0.24 2.19 4.25
CA ILE A 81 -0.46 1.17 3.48
C ILE A 81 0.44 -0.05 3.39
N VAL A 82 -0.03 -1.19 3.89
CA VAL A 82 0.72 -2.46 3.86
C VAL A 82 -0.02 -3.53 3.07
N GLY A 83 0.72 -4.38 2.37
CA GLY A 83 0.16 -5.56 1.72
C GLY A 83 0.07 -6.72 2.70
N MET A 84 -1.11 -7.33 2.84
CA MET A 84 -1.31 -8.48 3.73
C MET A 84 -2.50 -9.34 3.26
N PRO A 85 -2.59 -10.61 3.68
CA PRO A 85 -3.81 -11.37 3.43
C PRO A 85 -4.96 -10.78 4.24
N VAL A 86 -6.17 -10.90 3.71
CA VAL A 86 -7.40 -10.51 4.39
C VAL A 86 -8.48 -11.55 4.15
N GLU A 87 -9.44 -11.66 5.06
CA GLU A 87 -10.54 -12.60 4.92
C GLU A 87 -11.62 -12.07 3.95
N HIS A 88 -12.00 -12.90 2.99
CA HIS A 88 -13.09 -12.64 2.07
C HIS A 88 -13.77 -13.94 1.65
N ASN A 89 -15.09 -14.03 1.78
CA ASN A 89 -15.89 -15.21 1.44
C ASN A 89 -15.32 -16.52 2.04
N CYS A 90 -14.96 -16.50 3.33
CA CYS A 90 -14.37 -17.62 4.06
C CYS A 90 -13.04 -18.13 3.47
N ARG A 91 -12.29 -17.27 2.78
CA ARG A 91 -10.95 -17.55 2.25
C ARG A 91 -10.03 -16.37 2.51
N PHE A 92 -8.73 -16.62 2.54
CA PHE A 92 -7.73 -15.55 2.60
C PHE A 92 -7.28 -15.16 1.20
N VAL A 93 -7.44 -13.88 0.88
CA VAL A 93 -7.07 -13.29 -0.41
C VAL A 93 -6.09 -12.15 -0.18
N LYS A 94 -5.39 -11.72 -1.23
CA LYS A 94 -4.49 -10.57 -1.15
C LYS A 94 -5.31 -9.33 -0.86
N GLY A 95 -4.80 -8.49 0.02
CA GLY A 95 -5.40 -7.23 0.34
C GLY A 95 -4.37 -6.22 0.83
N ILE A 96 -4.91 -5.10 1.28
CA ILE A 96 -4.14 -4.08 1.97
C ILE A 96 -4.76 -3.79 3.32
N ALA A 97 -3.90 -3.44 4.28
CA ALA A 97 -4.31 -2.77 5.51
C ALA A 97 -3.81 -1.34 5.50
N ILE A 98 -4.66 -0.44 5.96
CA ILE A 98 -4.42 0.99 5.99
C ILE A 98 -4.45 1.45 7.44
N PHE A 99 -3.33 2.02 7.86
CA PHE A 99 -3.16 2.69 9.14
C PHE A 99 -3.11 4.19 8.88
N ALA A 100 -3.83 4.97 9.67
CA ALA A 100 -3.82 6.41 9.55
C ALA A 100 -3.95 7.04 10.94
N PRO A 101 -3.47 8.28 11.13
CA PRO A 101 -3.46 8.92 12.45
C PRO A 101 -4.85 9.08 13.09
N TRP A 102 -5.89 9.12 12.26
CA TRP A 102 -7.28 9.26 12.72
C TRP A 102 -8.01 7.92 12.91
N LEU A 103 -7.33 6.79 12.71
CA LEU A 103 -7.91 5.46 12.84
C LEU A 103 -7.44 4.79 14.13
N THR A 104 -8.39 4.26 14.90
CA THR A 104 -8.10 3.45 16.10
C THR A 104 -7.78 1.99 15.78
N SER A 105 -8.22 1.52 14.61
CA SER A 105 -7.98 0.17 14.09
C SER A 105 -7.72 0.24 12.59
N PRO A 106 -6.87 -0.64 12.02
CA PRO A 106 -6.60 -0.63 10.59
C PRO A 106 -7.84 -0.92 9.75
N LEU A 107 -7.96 -0.26 8.61
CA LEU A 107 -8.95 -0.60 7.60
C LEU A 107 -8.38 -1.66 6.66
N MET A 108 -9.10 -2.76 6.47
CA MET A 108 -8.65 -3.89 5.65
C MET A 108 -9.50 -4.03 4.39
N PHE A 109 -8.86 -4.24 3.24
CA PHE A 109 -9.55 -4.31 1.95
C PHE A 109 -9.06 -5.51 1.13
N HIS A 110 -10.01 -6.31 0.63
CA HIS A 110 -9.76 -7.59 -0.06
C HIS A 110 -9.66 -7.49 -1.59
N LYS A 111 -9.89 -6.30 -2.17
CA LYS A 111 -9.76 -6.05 -3.60
C LYS A 111 -9.02 -4.74 -3.79
N SER A 112 -7.71 -4.83 -3.95
CA SER A 112 -6.83 -3.67 -3.95
C SER A 112 -6.05 -3.60 -5.26
N HIS A 113 -6.70 -3.22 -6.36
CA HIS A 113 -5.95 -2.73 -7.52
C HIS A 113 -5.15 -1.47 -7.16
N GLY A 114 -5.65 -0.72 -6.17
CA GLY A 114 -4.96 0.35 -5.49
C GLY A 114 -5.90 1.13 -4.56
N ALA A 115 -5.44 2.24 -4.01
CA ALA A 115 -6.21 3.15 -3.18
C ALA A 115 -6.04 4.59 -3.66
N CYS A 116 -7.16 5.29 -3.84
CA CYS A 116 -7.21 6.72 -4.07
C CYS A 116 -7.15 7.46 -2.74
N ILE A 117 -6.27 8.46 -2.63
CA ILE A 117 -6.03 9.23 -1.42
C ILE A 117 -6.27 10.72 -1.70
N ALA A 118 -7.10 11.33 -0.87
CA ALA A 118 -7.37 12.76 -0.90
C ALA A 118 -6.64 13.42 0.27
N ARG A 119 -5.61 14.22 -0.03
CA ARG A 119 -4.72 14.83 0.97
C ARG A 119 -5.46 15.55 2.10
N GLN A 120 -6.58 16.22 1.80
CA GLN A 120 -7.26 17.09 2.76
C GLN A 120 -8.51 16.49 3.43
N ARG A 121 -8.90 15.25 3.10
CA ARG A 121 -10.19 14.71 3.53
C ARG A 121 -10.11 13.57 4.53
N SER A 122 -8.91 13.16 4.97
CA SER A 122 -8.76 11.90 5.74
C SER A 122 -9.54 10.74 5.10
N ALA A 123 -9.65 10.78 3.77
CA ALA A 123 -10.53 9.93 2.98
C ALA A 123 -9.68 9.08 2.06
N ILE A 124 -9.94 7.78 2.12
CA ILE A 124 -9.25 6.77 1.35
C ILE A 124 -10.31 5.91 0.69
N ASN A 125 -10.23 5.78 -0.64
CA ASN A 125 -11.15 4.98 -1.42
C ASN A 125 -10.39 3.88 -2.14
N VAL A 126 -10.70 2.63 -1.83
CA VAL A 126 -10.03 1.48 -2.46
C VAL A 126 -10.72 1.13 -3.76
N VAL A 127 -9.92 0.97 -4.82
CA VAL A 127 -10.41 0.70 -6.16
C VAL A 127 -10.59 -0.81 -6.34
N ASP A 128 -11.86 -1.23 -6.35
CA ASP A 128 -12.31 -2.63 -6.42
C ASP A 128 -12.22 -3.19 -7.86
N GLU A 129 -12.70 -2.44 -8.87
CA GLU A 129 -12.78 -2.90 -10.26
C GLU A 129 -11.77 -2.22 -11.19
N GLN A 130 -11.38 -2.92 -12.26
CA GLN A 130 -10.44 -2.41 -13.25
C GLN A 130 -10.91 -1.03 -13.79
N PRO A 131 -10.00 -0.08 -14.08
CA PRO A 131 -10.34 1.32 -14.34
C PRO A 131 -11.08 1.64 -15.64
N GLU A 132 -11.74 0.67 -16.25
CA GLU A 132 -12.32 0.84 -17.57
C GLU A 132 -13.76 1.41 -17.51
N GLY A 133 -14.42 1.41 -16.34
CA GLY A 133 -15.82 1.89 -16.22
C GLY A 133 -16.21 2.73 -14.99
N GLY A 134 -15.34 2.95 -14.01
CA GLY A 134 -15.66 3.73 -12.81
C GLY A 134 -15.33 5.22 -12.93
N ASP A 135 -16.22 6.10 -12.45
CA ASP A 135 -15.91 7.50 -12.17
C ASP A 135 -15.09 7.58 -10.87
N ILE A 136 -13.93 8.25 -10.92
CA ILE A 136 -13.15 8.58 -9.73
C ILE A 136 -13.51 10.00 -9.31
N ASP A 137 -13.88 10.17 -8.04
CA ASP A 137 -14.16 11.49 -7.47
C ASP A 137 -12.94 12.40 -7.67
N PRO A 138 -13.10 13.56 -8.32
CA PRO A 138 -12.00 14.48 -8.65
C PRO A 138 -11.33 15.11 -7.42
N SER A 139 -11.85 14.89 -6.21
CA SER A 139 -11.21 15.29 -4.95
C SER A 139 -10.07 14.37 -4.53
N PHE A 140 -9.95 13.17 -5.11
CA PHE A 140 -8.75 12.35 -4.97
C PHE A 140 -7.62 12.93 -5.83
N THR A 141 -6.40 12.89 -5.31
CA THR A 141 -5.24 13.50 -5.99
C THR A 141 -4.11 12.50 -6.24
N LEU A 142 -4.16 11.34 -5.59
CA LEU A 142 -3.15 10.30 -5.67
C LEU A 142 -3.82 8.93 -5.73
N PHE A 143 -3.32 8.06 -6.60
CA PHE A 143 -3.61 6.64 -6.61
C PHE A 143 -2.38 5.85 -6.21
N THR A 144 -2.51 4.97 -5.22
CA THR A 144 -1.42 4.11 -4.74
C THR A 144 -1.68 2.67 -5.12
N THR A 145 -0.66 1.93 -5.54
CA THR A 145 -0.80 0.48 -5.79
C THR A 145 0.37 -0.28 -5.17
N SER A 146 0.07 -1.42 -4.56
CA SER A 146 1.03 -2.33 -3.94
C SER A 146 1.21 -3.53 -4.86
N GLN A 147 2.43 -3.75 -5.34
CA GLN A 147 2.75 -4.76 -6.34
C GLN A 147 3.97 -5.59 -5.93
N CYS A 148 4.13 -6.76 -6.53
CA CYS A 148 5.32 -7.61 -6.41
C CYS A 148 5.56 -8.27 -7.77
N LEU A 149 6.09 -7.49 -8.72
CA LEU A 149 6.27 -7.86 -10.12
C LEU A 149 7.75 -7.96 -10.47
N ASN A 150 8.06 -8.88 -11.39
CA ASN A 150 9.38 -8.96 -12.01
C ASN A 150 9.48 -7.98 -13.20
N GLU A 151 10.70 -7.71 -13.68
CA GLU A 151 10.97 -6.77 -14.79
C GLU A 151 10.04 -6.88 -16.02
N PRO A 152 9.72 -8.07 -16.58
CA PRO A 152 8.87 -8.15 -17.76
C PRO A 152 7.43 -7.69 -17.50
N GLU A 153 6.90 -7.95 -16.29
CA GLU A 153 5.54 -7.55 -15.90
C GLU A 153 5.48 -6.08 -15.48
N LEU A 154 6.59 -5.55 -14.94
CA LEU A 154 6.73 -4.17 -14.50
C LEU A 154 6.51 -3.18 -15.65
N HIS A 155 7.00 -3.49 -16.85
CA HIS A 155 6.83 -2.61 -18.02
C HIS A 155 5.36 -2.49 -18.45
N ALA A 156 4.64 -3.62 -18.49
CA ALA A 156 3.21 -3.65 -18.79
C ALA A 156 2.39 -2.93 -17.71
N SER A 157 2.73 -3.13 -16.43
CA SER A 157 2.09 -2.46 -15.30
C SER A 157 2.30 -0.94 -15.36
N THR A 158 3.53 -0.48 -15.53
CA THR A 158 3.87 0.95 -15.66
C THR A 158 3.09 1.60 -16.80
N SER A 159 3.04 0.94 -17.96
CA SER A 159 2.29 1.45 -19.13
C SER A 159 0.78 1.55 -18.87
N ARG A 160 0.22 0.65 -18.05
CA ARG A 160 -1.18 0.71 -17.61
C ARG A 160 -1.41 1.84 -16.61
N LEU A 161 -0.50 2.01 -15.65
CA LEU A 161 -0.57 3.06 -14.64
C LEU A 161 -0.42 4.47 -15.24
N GLN A 162 0.43 4.64 -16.26
CA GLN A 162 0.54 5.88 -17.02
C GLN A 162 -0.78 6.23 -17.74
N ARG A 163 -1.40 5.24 -18.40
CA ARG A 163 -2.73 5.45 -19.02
C ARG A 163 -3.79 5.79 -18.00
N PHE A 164 -3.76 5.17 -16.82
CA PHE A 164 -4.67 5.47 -15.72
C PHE A 164 -4.47 6.90 -15.20
N SER A 165 -3.23 7.29 -14.91
CA SER A 165 -2.86 8.64 -14.49
C SER A 165 -3.39 9.69 -15.46
N HIS A 166 -3.15 9.50 -16.76
CA HIS A 166 -3.63 10.42 -17.79
C HIS A 166 -5.16 10.45 -17.92
N LYS A 167 -5.84 9.29 -17.83
CA LYS A 167 -7.30 9.21 -17.95
C LYS A 167 -8.01 9.98 -16.83
N TYR A 168 -7.48 9.90 -15.61
CA TYR A 168 -8.13 10.46 -14.42
C TYR A 168 -7.45 11.73 -13.88
N ALA A 169 -6.37 12.20 -14.50
CA ALA A 169 -5.55 13.32 -14.04
C ALA A 169 -5.08 13.17 -12.57
N LEU A 170 -4.62 11.96 -12.22
CA LEU A 170 -4.15 11.61 -10.88
C LEU A 170 -2.66 11.29 -10.90
N ALA A 171 -1.94 11.71 -9.86
CA ALA A 171 -0.62 11.17 -9.58
C ALA A 171 -0.75 9.67 -9.24
N VAL A 172 0.25 8.88 -9.60
CA VAL A 172 0.30 7.44 -9.29
C VAL A 172 1.59 7.09 -8.58
N LEU A 173 1.46 6.43 -7.42
CA LEU A 173 2.58 5.88 -6.65
C LEU A 173 2.48 4.35 -6.63
N MET A 174 3.51 3.66 -7.09
CA MET A 174 3.60 2.20 -7.08
C MET A 174 4.71 1.74 -6.16
N ALA A 175 4.36 0.94 -5.15
CA ALA A 175 5.32 0.24 -4.31
C ALA A 175 5.52 -1.19 -4.84
N ASN A 176 6.75 -1.54 -5.20
CA ASN A 176 7.07 -2.84 -5.78
C ASN A 176 8.25 -3.52 -5.07
N ALA A 177 8.09 -4.79 -4.67
CA ALA A 177 9.10 -5.53 -3.91
C ALA A 177 10.34 -5.91 -4.76
N CYS A 178 10.13 -6.38 -5.99
CA CYS A 178 11.19 -6.84 -6.88
C CYS A 178 11.45 -5.84 -8.02
N GLY A 179 12.71 -5.57 -8.37
CA GLY A 179 13.04 -4.62 -9.46
C GLY A 179 12.95 -3.15 -9.01
N SER A 180 12.40 -2.27 -9.85
CA SER A 180 12.27 -0.82 -9.56
C SER A 180 10.84 -0.44 -9.13
N SER A 181 10.69 0.51 -8.22
CA SER A 181 9.42 1.19 -7.93
C SER A 181 9.21 2.35 -8.91
N ALA A 182 7.96 2.74 -9.18
CA ALA A 182 7.66 3.80 -10.13
C ALA A 182 6.74 4.88 -9.54
N GLU A 183 7.03 6.13 -9.90
CA GLU A 183 6.21 7.30 -9.63
C GLU A 183 5.85 7.91 -10.98
N VAL A 184 4.56 8.19 -11.19
CA VAL A 184 4.05 8.86 -12.39
C VAL A 184 3.30 10.11 -11.93
N ALA A 185 3.86 11.27 -12.27
CA ALA A 185 3.31 12.59 -11.95
C ALA A 185 2.56 13.18 -13.15
#